data_AF-A0A081DCY0-F1
#
_entry.id   AF-A0A081DCY0-F1
#
_cell.length_a   1.000
_cell.length_b   1.000
_cell.length_c   1.000
_cell.angle_alpha   90.00
_cell.angle_beta   90.00
_cell.angle_gamma   90.00
#
_symmetry.space_group_name_H-M   'P 1'
#
loop_
_entity.id
_entity.type
_entity.pdbx_description
1 polymer ?
#
loop_
_entity_poly.entity_id
_entity_poly.type
_entity_poly.pdbx_seq_one_letter_code
_entity_poly.pdbx_strand_id
1 'polypeptide(L)'
;MDGDFPVNNFEHWESYDPETGTAKSYLIATEPCVVEIKKLQLKTTFKKWETIHCEISQKYDDDTVEWLANKSGLEIEKIYEDHQKLFKDYLFKIKK
;
A
#
# COMPACT_ATOMS: atom_id res chain seq x y z
N MET A 1 17.10 5.34 12.74
CA MET A 1 16.99 6.72 12.24
C MET A 1 16.41 7.55 13.36
N ASP A 2 16.97 8.72 13.69
CA ASP A 2 16.61 9.47 14.89
C ASP A 2 15.77 10.69 14.45
N GLY A 3 14.49 10.44 14.15
CA GLY A 3 13.49 11.46 13.80
C GLY A 3 12.54 11.74 14.96
N ASP A 4 12.14 12.98 15.15
CA ASP A 4 11.37 13.47 16.30
C ASP A 4 9.88 13.72 16.01
N PHE A 5 9.25 12.83 15.22
CA PHE A 5 7.84 12.98 14.84
C PHE A 5 6.92 13.10 16.07
N PRO A 6 6.11 14.17 16.18
CA PRO A 6 5.07 14.27 17.19
C PRO A 6 3.89 13.37 16.78
N VAL A 7 3.99 12.07 17.06
CA VAL A 7 3.05 11.04 16.54
C VAL A 7 1.58 11.33 16.82
N ASN A 8 1.26 12.01 17.92
CA ASN A 8 -0.11 12.39 18.29
C ASN A 8 -0.69 13.48 17.39
N ASN A 9 0.13 14.17 16.60
CA ASN A 9 -0.29 15.19 15.64
C ASN A 9 -0.58 14.60 14.26
N PHE A 10 -0.58 13.26 14.13
CA PHE A 10 -0.89 12.57 12.89
C PHE A 10 -2.05 11.60 13.10
N GLU A 11 -3.02 11.64 12.19
CA GLU A 11 -4.10 10.65 12.13
C GLU A 11 -3.84 9.67 10.97
N HIS A 12 -4.13 8.39 11.21
CA HIS A 12 -4.15 7.39 10.15
C HIS A 12 -5.41 7.58 9.31
N TRP A 13 -5.24 7.58 8.00
CA TRP A 13 -6.35 7.68 7.05
C TRP A 13 -6.18 6.70 5.90
N GLU A 14 -7.16 5.82 5.73
CA GLU A 14 -7.26 4.90 4.61
C GLU A 14 -8.24 5.39 3.53
N SER A 15 -7.94 5.07 2.28
CA SER A 15 -8.84 5.27 1.13
C SER A 15 -8.81 4.03 0.24
N TYR A 16 -9.99 3.64 -0.24
CA TYR A 16 -10.14 2.55 -1.20
C TYR A 16 -10.76 3.10 -2.49
N ASP A 17 -10.06 2.88 -3.60
CA ASP A 17 -10.56 3.18 -4.93
C ASP A 17 -11.09 1.89 -5.58
N PRO A 18 -12.42 1.75 -5.76
CA PRO A 18 -13.02 0.55 -6.32
C PRO A 18 -12.77 0.40 -7.83
N GLU A 19 -12.45 1.48 -8.56
CA GLU A 19 -12.17 1.39 -10.01
C GLU A 19 -10.81 0.74 -10.27
N THR A 20 -9.85 1.00 -9.38
CA THR A 20 -8.50 0.45 -9.48
C THR A 20 -8.25 -0.74 -8.54
N GLY A 21 -9.13 -0.97 -7.57
CA GLY A 21 -8.94 -1.98 -6.52
C GLY A 21 -7.81 -1.62 -5.55
N THR A 22 -7.36 -0.37 -5.53
CA THR A 22 -6.21 0.06 -4.74
C THR A 22 -6.65 0.61 -3.38
N ALA A 23 -6.19 0.00 -2.30
CA ALA A 23 -6.24 0.63 -0.97
C ALA A 23 -4.94 1.43 -0.74
N LYS A 24 -5.05 2.64 -0.20
CA LYS A 24 -3.92 3.51 0.14
C LYS A 24 -4.05 3.97 1.59
N SER A 25 -2.93 4.05 2.31
CA SER A 25 -2.88 4.61 3.66
C SER A 25 -2.04 5.87 3.72
N TYR A 26 -2.47 6.79 4.56
CA TYR A 26 -1.84 8.08 4.77
C TYR A 26 -1.72 8.38 6.26
N LEU A 27 -0.70 9.17 6.61
CA LEU A 27 -0.70 9.94 7.84
C LEU A 27 -1.07 11.38 7.51
N ILE A 28 -2.07 11.92 8.20
CA ILE A 28 -2.54 13.30 8.01
C ILE A 28 -2.09 14.13 9.21
N ALA A 29 -1.30 15.18 8.98
CA ALA A 29 -0.93 16.12 10.04
C ALA A 29 -2.16 16.93 10.49
N THR A 30 -2.64 16.73 11.72
CA THR A 30 -3.82 17.45 12.26
C THR A 30 -3.47 18.87 12.74
N GLU A 31 -2.17 19.13 12.93
CA GLU A 31 -1.58 20.42 13.29
C GLU A 31 -0.30 20.67 12.48
N PRO A 32 0.07 21.95 12.22
CA PRO A 32 1.37 22.24 11.62
C PRO A 32 2.50 21.78 12.54
N CYS A 33 3.48 21.05 12.01
CA CYS A 33 4.60 20.57 12.80
C CYS A 33 5.91 20.60 12.01
N VAL A 34 7.01 20.56 12.74
CA VAL A 34 8.37 20.51 12.19
C VAL A 34 9.02 19.23 12.69
N VAL A 35 9.62 18.49 11.78
CA VAL A 35 10.30 17.23 12.08
C VAL A 35 11.76 17.34 11.66
N GLU A 36 12.65 16.98 12.56
CA GLU A 36 14.09 16.89 12.34
C GLU A 36 14.54 15.42 12.33
N ILE A 37 15.17 15.01 11.23
CA ILE A 37 15.83 13.70 11.10
C ILE A 37 17.34 13.94 11.21
N LYS A 38 17.86 13.88 12.45
CA LYS A 38 19.23 14.31 12.79
C LYS A 38 20.32 13.64 11.96
N LYS A 39 20.18 12.32 11.75
CA LYS A 39 21.14 11.53 10.96
C LYS A 39 21.21 11.93 9.49
N LEU A 40 20.18 12.60 8.97
CA LEU A 40 20.12 13.09 7.61
C LEU A 40 20.38 14.61 7.50
N GLN A 41 20.57 15.31 8.63
CA GLN A 41 20.60 16.77 8.69
C GLN A 41 19.40 17.41 7.98
N LEU A 42 18.24 16.73 8.06
CA LEU A 42 17.03 17.10 7.35
C LEU A 42 16.02 17.67 8.35
N LYS A 43 15.52 18.86 8.05
CA LYS A 43 14.40 19.47 8.76
C LYS A 43 13.28 19.72 7.76
N THR A 44 12.13 19.12 8.01
CA THR A 44 10.93 19.24 7.16
C THR A 44 9.77 19.83 7.96
N THR A 45 8.81 20.44 7.27
CA THR A 45 7.63 21.05 7.87
C THR A 45 6.39 20.49 7.19
N PHE A 46 5.41 20.11 7.99
CA PHE A 46 4.09 19.70 7.53
C PHE A 46 3.08 20.78 7.87
N LYS A 47 2.26 21.16 6.90
CA LYS A 47 1.10 22.03 7.13
C LYS A 47 -0.03 21.20 7.75
N LYS A 48 -0.98 21.90 8.38
CA LYS A 48 -2.23 21.29 8.80
C LYS A 48 -2.94 20.67 7.59
N TRP A 49 -3.39 19.43 7.74
CA TRP A 49 -4.00 18.56 6.73
C TRP A 49 -3.09 18.12 5.59
N GLU A 50 -1.77 18.31 5.73
CA GLU A 50 -0.80 17.73 4.81
C GLU A 50 -0.69 16.22 5.03
N THR A 51 -0.60 15.47 3.93
CA THR A 51 -0.60 14.00 3.96
C THR A 51 0.78 13.44 3.67
N ILE A 52 1.16 12.40 4.41
CA ILE A 52 2.28 11.51 4.07
C ILE A 52 1.67 10.23 3.51
N HIS A 53 1.96 9.89 2.27
CA HIS A 53 1.57 8.60 1.70
C HIS A 53 2.45 7.50 2.29
N CYS A 54 1.84 6.48 2.90
CA CYS A 54 2.56 5.40 3.57
C CYS A 54 2.60 4.13 2.73
N GLU A 55 1.45 3.64 2.28
CA GLU A 55 1.38 2.33 1.63
C GLU A 55 0.37 2.27 0.48
N ILE A 56 0.56 1.27 -0.37
CA ILE A 56 -0.42 0.80 -1.34
C ILE A 56 -0.66 -0.69 -1.08
N SER A 57 -1.93 -1.07 -0.92
CA SER A 57 -2.39 -2.46 -0.87
C SER A 57 -3.33 -2.72 -2.04
N GLN A 58 -2.76 -3.20 -3.15
CA GLN A 58 -3.52 -3.55 -4.35
C GLN A 58 -4.34 -4.83 -4.09
N LYS A 59 -5.63 -4.78 -4.42
CA LYS A 59 -6.50 -5.96 -4.45
C LYS A 59 -6.56 -6.49 -5.89
N TYR A 60 -6.64 -7.81 -6.01
CA TYR A 60 -6.58 -8.50 -7.29
C TYR A 60 -7.78 -9.44 -7.41
N ASP A 61 -8.33 -9.49 -8.61
CA ASP A 61 -9.27 -10.52 -9.06
C ASP A 61 -8.57 -11.51 -10.01
N ASP A 62 -9.30 -12.57 -10.38
CA ASP A 62 -8.75 -13.66 -11.17
C ASP A 62 -8.34 -13.18 -12.57
N ASP A 63 -9.10 -12.27 -13.18
CA ASP A 63 -8.82 -11.69 -14.50
C ASP A 63 -7.50 -10.90 -14.47
N THR A 64 -7.27 -10.11 -13.42
CA THR A 64 -6.03 -9.35 -13.25
C THR A 64 -4.83 -10.28 -13.04
N VAL A 65 -4.97 -11.32 -12.21
CA VAL A 65 -3.89 -12.28 -11.95
C VAL A 65 -3.58 -13.09 -13.20
N GLU A 66 -4.59 -13.53 -13.96
CA GLU A 66 -4.41 -14.24 -15.22
C GLU A 66 -3.71 -13.35 -16.26
N TRP A 67 -4.12 -12.08 -16.38
CA TRP A 67 -3.44 -11.12 -17.24
C TRP A 67 -1.97 -10.94 -16.86
N LEU A 68 -1.65 -10.77 -15.56
CA LEU A 68 -0.28 -10.66 -15.07
C LEU A 68 0.54 -11.92 -15.37
N ALA A 69 0.00 -13.10 -15.08
CA ALA A 69 0.66 -14.37 -15.36
C ALA A 69 0.99 -14.49 -16.86
N ASN A 70 0.02 -14.21 -17.72
CA ASN A 70 0.17 -14.22 -19.17
C ASN A 70 1.28 -13.26 -19.65
N LYS A 71 1.35 -12.05 -19.09
CA LYS A 71 2.40 -11.06 -19.40
C LYS A 71 3.78 -11.49 -18.92
N SER A 72 3.85 -12.32 -17.89
CA SER A 72 5.09 -12.85 -17.33
C SER A 72 5.51 -14.21 -17.92
N GLY A 73 4.80 -14.75 -18.92
CA GLY A 73 5.10 -16.06 -19.50
C GLY A 73 4.73 -17.23 -18.56
N LEU A 74 3.81 -16.99 -17.63
CA LEU A 74 3.30 -17.95 -16.68
C LEU A 74 1.83 -18.28 -16.98
N GLU A 75 1.35 -19.39 -16.45
CA GLU A 75 -0.07 -19.75 -16.42
C GLU A 75 -0.46 -20.25 -15.03
N ILE A 76 -1.72 -20.01 -14.65
CA ILE A 76 -2.27 -20.49 -13.38
C ILE A 76 -2.48 -22.01 -13.50
N GLU A 77 -1.80 -22.77 -12.65
CA GLU A 77 -1.98 -24.23 -12.55
C GLU A 77 -3.07 -24.58 -11.54
N LYS A 78 -3.12 -23.88 -10.40
CA LYS A 78 -4.10 -24.14 -9.34
C LYS A 78 -4.33 -22.92 -8.47
N ILE A 79 -5.53 -22.84 -7.89
CA ILE A 79 -5.95 -21.80 -6.96
C ILE A 79 -6.32 -22.48 -5.63
N TYR A 80 -5.85 -21.91 -4.53
CA TYR A 80 -6.26 -22.26 -3.18
C TYR A 80 -6.93 -21.04 -2.56
N GLU A 81 -8.16 -21.18 -2.07
CA GLU A 81 -8.93 -20.06 -1.52
C GLU A 81 -9.53 -20.42 -0.16
N ASP A 82 -9.71 -19.42 0.69
CA ASP A 82 -10.44 -19.59 1.94
C ASP A 82 -11.94 -19.80 1.68
N HIS A 83 -12.69 -20.29 2.67
CA HIS A 83 -14.13 -20.59 2.51
C HIS A 83 -14.96 -19.37 2.10
N GLN A 84 -14.57 -18.16 2.51
CA GLN A 84 -15.27 -16.92 2.17
C GLN A 84 -14.77 -16.30 0.85
N LYS A 85 -13.74 -16.88 0.22
CA LYS A 85 -13.13 -16.41 -1.03
C LYS A 85 -12.62 -14.97 -0.97
N LEU A 86 -12.13 -14.56 0.21
CA LEU A 86 -11.55 -13.24 0.46
C LEU A 86 -10.03 -13.22 0.26
N PHE A 87 -9.39 -14.39 0.22
CA PHE A 87 -7.96 -14.54 -0.03
C PHE A 87 -7.67 -15.78 -0.88
N LYS A 88 -6.69 -15.65 -1.79
CA LYS A 88 -6.30 -16.71 -2.73
C LYS A 88 -4.78 -16.83 -2.84
N ASP A 89 -4.30 -18.06 -2.85
CA ASP A 89 -2.94 -18.43 -3.26
C ASP A 89 -2.98 -19.06 -4.66
N TYR A 90 -2.15 -18.54 -5.57
CA TYR A 90 -2.04 -19.02 -6.95
C TYR A 90 -0.76 -19.82 -7.14
N LEU A 91 -0.90 -21.06 -7.60
CA LEU A 91 0.22 -21.86 -8.09
C LEU A 91 0.41 -21.57 -9.58
N PHE A 92 1.60 -21.11 -9.95
CA PHE A 92 1.96 -20.83 -11.34
C PHE A 92 2.94 -21.86 -11.90
N LYS A 93 2.86 -22.08 -13.21
CA LYS A 93 3.88 -22.78 -13.98
C LYS A 93 4.31 -21.96 -15.20
N ILE A 94 5.49 -22.24 -15.72
CA ILE A 94 5.99 -21.61 -16.96
C ILE A 94 5.15 -22.10 -18.14
N LYS A 95 4.70 -21.16 -18.98
CA LYS A 95 4.04 -21.51 -20.24
C LYS A 95 5.03 -22.20 -21.16
N LYS A 96 4.63 -23.37 -21.67
CA LYS A 96 5.37 -24.09 -22.70
C LYS A 96 5.16 -23.46 -24.08
#